data_AF-A0A518B332-F1
#
_entry.id   AF-A0A518B332-F1
#
_cell.length_a   1.000
_cell.length_b   1.000
_cell.length_c   1.000
_cell.angle_alpha   90.00
_cell.angle_beta   90.00
_cell.angle_gamma   90.00
#
_symmetry.space_group_name_H-M   'P 1'
#
loop_
_entity.id
_entity.type
_entity.pdbx_description
1 polymer ?
#
loop_
_entity_poly.entity_id
_entity_poly.type
_entity_poly.pdbx_seq_one_letter_code
_entity_poly.pdbx_strand_id
1 'polypeptide(L)'
;MSLGEFEAEVARRAIRCFVELAYPDGNVPKNRAQFVDDLDSATLEQILAKTGVEKLPQESSGATGGNALRIGNAWYPHMKMWIRPYSEAPGFVLGVDTHDDLGIKPDHPEWDQVQQLKARNLELARRIESRWAEEGLPTQEGLLRRYLSDAQPGSSEGDRT
;
A
#
# COMPACT_ATOMS: atom_id res chain seq x y z
N MET A 1 1.70 -2.28 24.58
CA MET A 1 1.83 -1.55 23.31
C MET A 1 0.66 -0.59 23.21
N SER A 2 0.92 0.70 23.08
CA SER A 2 -0.09 1.72 22.82
C SER A 2 -0.64 1.59 21.39
N LEU A 3 -1.78 2.23 21.09
CA LEU A 3 -2.34 2.24 19.74
C LEU A 3 -1.34 2.82 18.73
N GLY A 4 -0.70 3.95 19.05
CA GLY A 4 0.29 4.57 18.17
C GLY A 4 1.55 3.73 17.95
N GLU A 5 1.98 2.95 18.96
CA GLU A 5 3.10 2.01 18.79
C GLU A 5 2.74 0.86 17.85
N PHE A 6 1.50 0.36 17.95
CA PHE A 6 1.00 -0.69 17.07
C PHE A 6 0.86 -0.19 15.62
N GLU A 7 0.29 0.99 15.42
CA GLU A 7 0.18 1.61 14.10
C GLU A 7 1.55 1.84 13.46
N ALA A 8 2.53 2.32 14.25
CA ALA A 8 3.91 2.49 13.80
C ALA A 8 4.56 1.16 13.45
N GLU A 9 4.35 0.09 14.23
CA GLU A 9 4.84 -1.25 13.89
C GLU A 9 4.27 -1.77 12.57
N VAL A 10 2.95 -1.66 12.37
CA VAL A 10 2.29 -2.08 11.13
C VAL A 10 2.82 -1.28 9.94
N ALA A 11 2.99 0.04 10.07
CA ALA A 11 3.55 0.88 9.00
C ALA A 11 5.01 0.51 8.67
N ARG A 12 5.86 0.27 9.68
CA ARG A 12 7.26 -0.15 9.49
C ARG A 12 7.35 -1.49 8.77
N ARG A 13 6.54 -2.48 9.19
CA ARG A 13 6.47 -3.79 8.51
C ARG A 13 6.04 -3.66 7.06
N ALA A 14 5.01 -2.84 6.80
CA ALA A 14 4.52 -2.62 5.45
C ALA A 14 5.58 -1.98 4.53
N ILE A 15 6.27 -0.94 5.01
CA ILE A 15 7.35 -0.26 4.28
C ILE A 15 8.51 -1.23 4.02
N ARG A 16 8.92 -2.02 5.01
CA ARG A 16 10.00 -3.02 4.85
C ARG A 16 9.67 -4.02 3.75
N CYS A 17 8.48 -4.60 3.80
CA CYS A 17 7.99 -5.52 2.77
C CYS A 17 7.94 -4.87 1.38
N PHE A 18 7.47 -3.62 1.29
CA PHE A 18 7.47 -2.87 0.03
C PHE A 18 8.88 -2.73 -0.53
N VAL A 19 9.82 -2.23 0.27
CA VAL A 19 11.20 -1.97 -0.16
C VAL A 19 11.90 -3.24 -0.61
N GLU A 20 11.78 -4.34 0.16
CA GLU A 20 12.39 -5.63 -0.17
C GLU A 20 11.94 -6.14 -1.54
N LEU A 21 10.66 -6.00 -1.89
CA LEU A 21 10.12 -6.43 -3.18
C LEU A 21 10.43 -5.43 -4.31
N ALA A 22 10.46 -4.14 -4.01
CA ALA A 22 10.68 -3.07 -4.99
C ALA A 22 12.16 -2.91 -5.39
N TYR A 23 13.09 -3.32 -4.50
CA TYR A 23 14.53 -3.24 -4.70
C TYR A 23 15.19 -4.56 -4.27
N PRO A 24 15.00 -5.67 -5.02
CA PRO A 24 15.46 -7.00 -4.62
C PRO A 24 16.98 -7.12 -4.46
N ASP A 25 17.74 -6.29 -5.18
CA ASP A 25 19.21 -6.25 -5.06
C ASP A 25 19.69 -5.35 -3.90
N GLY A 26 18.78 -4.77 -3.12
CA GLY A 26 19.08 -3.84 -2.02
C GLY A 26 19.53 -2.44 -2.48
N ASN A 27 19.60 -2.19 -3.78
CA ASN A 27 20.05 -0.91 -4.36
C ASN A 27 18.95 0.15 -4.32
N VAL A 28 18.64 0.66 -3.12
CA VAL A 28 17.70 1.76 -2.93
C VAL A 28 18.37 3.10 -3.24
N PRO A 29 17.81 3.94 -4.15
CA PRO A 29 18.37 5.25 -4.45
C PRO A 29 18.51 6.15 -3.21
N LYS A 30 19.55 7.00 -3.15
CA LYS A 30 19.83 7.88 -1.99
C LYS A 30 18.64 8.77 -1.60
N ASN A 31 17.87 9.26 -2.57
CA ASN A 31 16.66 10.07 -2.33
C ASN A 31 15.45 9.26 -1.81
N ARG A 32 15.61 7.94 -1.64
CA ARG A 32 14.65 6.98 -1.09
C ARG A 32 15.17 6.25 0.15
N ALA A 33 16.46 6.38 0.47
CA ALA A 33 17.11 5.72 1.61
C ALA A 33 16.41 6.03 2.94
N GLN A 34 15.79 7.20 3.09
CA GLN A 34 14.96 7.55 4.25
C GLN A 34 13.81 6.57 4.54
N PHE A 35 13.34 5.76 3.57
CA PHE A 35 12.31 4.74 3.84
C PHE A 35 12.90 3.41 4.35
N VAL A 36 14.22 3.36 4.54
CA VAL A 36 14.99 2.21 5.03
C VAL A 36 15.77 2.61 6.28
N ASP A 37 16.48 3.74 6.18
CA ASP A 37 17.29 4.31 7.25
C ASP A 37 16.41 4.67 8.45
N ASP A 38 16.83 4.19 9.63
CA ASP A 38 16.17 4.38 10.91
C ASP A 38 14.68 3.96 10.93
N LEU A 39 14.25 3.11 10.00
CA LEU A 39 12.87 2.67 9.91
C LEU A 39 12.46 1.95 11.21
N ASP A 40 13.34 1.15 11.79
CA ASP A 40 13.04 0.30 12.94
C ASP A 40 12.72 1.07 14.23
N SER A 41 13.09 2.34 14.34
CA SER A 41 12.80 3.18 15.52
C SER A 41 11.79 4.29 15.24
N ALA A 42 11.37 4.46 13.98
CA ALA A 42 10.52 5.57 13.59
C ALA A 42 9.07 5.43 14.09
N THR A 43 8.52 6.51 14.64
CA THR A 43 7.08 6.61 14.91
C THR A 43 6.29 6.81 13.62
N LEU A 44 4.98 6.56 13.65
CA LEU A 44 4.11 6.84 12.50
C LEU A 44 4.20 8.32 12.08
N GLU A 45 4.20 9.24 13.04
CA GLU A 45 4.34 10.67 12.77
C GLU A 45 5.66 10.99 12.04
N GLN A 46 6.78 10.43 12.50
CA GLN A 46 8.09 10.61 11.86
C GLN A 46 8.12 10.02 10.44
N ILE A 47 7.48 8.86 10.23
CA ILE A 47 7.33 8.26 8.90
C ILE A 47 6.54 9.19 7.97
N LEU A 48 5.42 9.72 8.45
CA LEU A 48 4.54 10.59 7.67
C LEU A 48 5.11 12.00 7.43
N ALA A 49 6.12 12.40 8.20
CA ALA A 49 6.86 13.65 8.02
C ALA A 49 8.04 13.56 7.03
N LYS A 50 8.36 12.35 6.50
CA LYS A 50 9.48 12.15 5.57
C LYS A 50 9.29 12.89 4.24
N THR A 51 10.39 13.23 3.58
CA THR A 51 10.33 13.88 2.26
C THR A 51 9.75 12.92 1.23
N GLY A 52 8.84 13.38 0.37
CA GLY A 52 8.18 12.52 -0.62
C GLY A 52 6.94 11.79 -0.07
N VAL A 53 6.50 12.13 1.15
CA VAL A 53 5.15 11.84 1.62
C VAL A 53 4.21 12.97 1.18
N GLU A 54 3.12 12.61 0.51
CA GLU A 54 2.11 13.53 0.01
C GLU A 54 0.80 13.32 0.77
N LYS A 55 0.09 14.40 1.11
CA LYS A 55 -1.28 14.29 1.63
C LYS A 55 -2.21 13.93 0.48
N LEU A 56 -3.01 12.88 0.67
CA LEU A 56 -4.07 12.52 -0.27
C LEU A 56 -5.30 13.39 0.01
N PRO A 57 -5.98 13.89 -1.03
CA PRO A 57 -7.17 14.71 -0.86
C PRO A 57 -8.26 13.92 -0.12
N GLN A 58 -9.09 14.64 0.62
CA GLN A 58 -10.33 14.10 1.13
C GLN A 58 -11.31 14.00 -0.04
N GLU A 59 -11.89 12.82 -0.25
CA GLU A 59 -12.88 12.63 -1.31
C GLU A 59 -14.24 13.15 -0.86
N SER A 60 -15.01 13.71 -1.79
CA SER A 60 -16.36 14.24 -1.57
C SER A 60 -17.34 13.20 -0.98
N SER A 61 -17.03 11.92 -1.13
CA SER A 61 -17.78 10.77 -0.62
C SER A 61 -17.59 10.49 0.87
N GLY A 62 -16.84 11.32 1.60
CA GLY A 62 -16.62 11.17 3.03
C GLY A 62 -15.44 10.27 3.41
N ALA A 63 -14.65 9.80 2.43
CA ALA A 63 -13.40 9.11 2.70
C ALA A 63 -12.41 10.10 3.35
N THR A 64 -11.91 9.77 4.54
CA THR A 64 -10.91 10.57 5.25
C THR A 64 -9.62 10.61 4.43
N GLY A 65 -9.03 11.81 4.29
CA GLY A 65 -7.76 11.98 3.57
C GLY A 65 -6.66 11.09 4.14
N GLY A 66 -5.67 10.76 3.31
CA GLY A 66 -4.59 9.83 3.66
C GLY A 66 -3.20 10.41 3.41
N ASN A 67 -2.20 9.54 3.42
CA ASN A 67 -0.84 9.89 3.03
C ASN A 67 -0.36 8.91 1.96
N ALA A 68 0.44 9.38 1.01
CA ALA A 68 1.08 8.58 -0.01
C ALA A 68 2.60 8.77 0.05
N LEU A 69 3.33 7.70 0.35
CA LEU A 69 4.78 7.64 0.41
C LEU A 69 5.30 7.27 -0.98
N ARG A 70 6.01 8.18 -1.65
CA ARG A 70 6.67 7.89 -2.94
C ARG A 70 7.96 7.10 -2.71
N ILE A 71 7.82 5.79 -2.58
CA ILE A 71 8.94 4.85 -2.39
C ILE A 71 9.62 4.51 -3.72
N GLY A 72 8.84 4.36 -4.81
CA GLY A 72 9.33 3.90 -6.11
C GLY A 72 9.76 2.42 -6.09
N ASN A 73 10.32 1.98 -7.20
CA ASN A 73 10.96 0.68 -7.37
C ASN A 73 12.20 0.80 -8.29
N ALA A 74 12.92 -0.31 -8.48
CA ALA A 74 14.18 -0.34 -9.26
C ALA A 74 14.07 0.18 -10.70
N TRP A 75 12.87 0.16 -11.30
CA TRP A 75 12.62 0.60 -12.68
C TRP A 75 11.68 1.81 -12.79
N TYR A 76 11.04 2.24 -11.70
CA TYR A 76 10.04 3.30 -11.71
C TYR A 76 10.01 4.11 -10.41
N PRO A 77 10.43 5.38 -10.43
CA PRO A 77 10.65 6.15 -9.19
C PRO A 77 9.37 6.76 -8.59
N HIS A 78 8.22 6.62 -9.24
CA HIS A 78 6.97 7.31 -8.88
C HIS A 78 5.92 6.41 -8.22
N MET A 79 6.16 5.10 -8.12
CA MET A 79 5.29 4.18 -7.40
C MET A 79 5.13 4.60 -5.93
N LYS A 80 3.92 4.49 -5.38
CA LYS A 80 3.60 4.94 -4.02
C LYS A 80 2.98 3.83 -3.19
N MET A 81 3.25 3.89 -1.90
CA MET A 81 2.45 3.23 -0.87
C MET A 81 1.50 4.26 -0.28
N TRP A 82 0.21 3.96 -0.15
CA TRP A 82 -0.72 4.84 0.55
C TRP A 82 -1.18 4.23 1.88
N ILE A 83 -1.47 5.11 2.83
CA ILE A 83 -2.03 4.82 4.15
C ILE A 83 -3.25 5.71 4.31
N ARG A 84 -4.44 5.12 4.48
CA ARG A 84 -5.70 5.85 4.64
C ARG A 84 -6.38 5.46 5.94
N PRO A 85 -6.95 6.41 6.70
CA PRO A 85 -7.72 6.09 7.90
C PRO A 85 -8.87 5.12 7.59
N TYR A 86 -9.19 4.29 8.57
CA TYR A 86 -10.25 3.30 8.50
C TYR A 86 -10.94 3.20 9.85
N SER A 87 -12.26 2.97 9.86
CA SER A 87 -13.06 3.03 11.09
C SER A 87 -12.86 1.84 12.03
N GLU A 88 -12.30 0.73 11.53
CA GLU A 88 -12.03 -0.46 12.34
C GLU A 88 -10.53 -0.63 12.60
N ALA A 89 -10.19 -1.36 13.65
CA ALA A 89 -8.80 -1.69 13.98
C ALA A 89 -8.09 -2.34 12.76
N PRO A 90 -6.86 -1.92 12.41
CA PRO A 90 -5.93 -1.10 13.21
C PRO A 90 -6.15 0.43 13.14
N GLY A 91 -7.19 0.92 12.47
CA GLY A 91 -7.46 2.35 12.30
C GLY A 91 -7.03 2.92 10.93
N PHE A 92 -6.45 2.07 10.08
CA PHE A 92 -6.08 2.42 8.71
C PHE A 92 -6.05 1.20 7.79
N VAL A 93 -6.01 1.49 6.49
CA VAL A 93 -5.82 0.53 5.39
C VAL A 93 -4.62 0.97 4.54
N LEU A 94 -3.94 -0.03 3.99
CA LEU A 94 -2.77 0.07 3.13
C LEU A 94 -3.12 -0.32 1.69
N GLY A 95 -2.39 0.27 0.76
CA GLY A 95 -2.34 -0.22 -0.61
C GLY A 95 -1.23 0.44 -1.43
N VAL A 96 -1.12 -0.03 -2.66
CA VAL A 96 -0.09 0.40 -3.61
C VAL A 96 -0.73 1.17 -4.75
N ASP A 97 -0.18 2.34 -5.07
CA ASP A 97 -0.53 3.13 -6.24
C ASP A 97 0.63 3.04 -7.24
N THR A 98 0.39 2.42 -8.40
CA THR A 98 1.40 2.27 -9.45
C THR A 98 1.80 3.61 -10.05
N HIS A 99 0.88 4.59 -10.05
CA HIS A 99 1.08 5.96 -10.53
C HIS A 99 1.74 6.07 -11.91
N ASP A 100 1.51 5.09 -12.78
CA ASP A 100 2.20 4.90 -14.06
C ASP A 100 1.31 5.18 -15.29
N ASP A 101 0.23 5.93 -15.09
CA ASP A 101 -0.56 6.45 -16.19
C ASP A 101 0.13 7.66 -16.82
N LEU A 102 0.99 7.38 -17.80
CA LEU A 102 1.80 8.38 -18.50
C LEU A 102 1.05 9.09 -19.63
N GLY A 103 -0.20 8.72 -19.92
CA GLY A 103 -1.00 9.33 -20.99
C GLY A 103 -0.45 9.11 -22.41
N ILE A 104 0.44 8.14 -22.59
CA ILE A 104 1.00 7.78 -23.91
C ILE A 104 -0.09 7.16 -24.77
N LYS A 105 -0.11 7.48 -26.06
CA LYS A 105 -1.07 6.93 -27.05
C LYS A 105 -0.49 5.71 -27.79
N PRO A 106 -1.33 4.83 -28.35
CA PRO A 106 -0.88 3.64 -29.07
C PRO A 106 0.04 3.87 -30.28
N ASP A 107 -0.03 5.05 -30.89
CA ASP A 107 0.80 5.46 -32.03
C ASP A 107 2.17 6.01 -31.60
N HIS A 108 2.43 6.17 -30.31
CA HIS A 108 3.70 6.66 -29.80
C HIS A 108 4.80 5.59 -29.88
N PRO A 109 6.05 5.93 -30.28
CA PRO A 109 7.15 4.96 -30.40
C PRO A 109 7.46 4.16 -29.13
N GLU A 110 7.17 4.73 -27.96
CA GLU A 110 7.43 4.11 -26.65
C GLU A 110 6.21 3.36 -26.07
N TRP A 111 5.10 3.24 -26.82
CA TRP A 111 3.87 2.63 -26.33
C TRP A 111 4.11 1.24 -25.71
N ASP A 112 4.81 0.36 -26.42
CA ASP A 112 5.07 -1.00 -25.94
C ASP A 112 5.92 -1.02 -24.66
N GLN A 113 6.88 -0.10 -24.54
CA GLN A 113 7.73 0.01 -23.36
C GLN A 113 6.92 0.49 -22.15
N VAL A 114 5.99 1.43 -22.36
CA VAL A 114 5.08 1.89 -21.31
C VAL A 114 4.09 0.79 -20.91
N GLN A 115 3.54 0.02 -21.85
CA GLN A 115 2.67 -1.11 -21.49
C GLN A 115 3.41 -2.17 -20.68
N GLN A 116 4.66 -2.48 -21.05
CA GLN A 116 5.51 -3.39 -20.26
C GLN A 116 5.80 -2.86 -18.86
N LEU A 117 6.08 -1.56 -18.73
CA LEU A 117 6.26 -0.90 -17.44
C LEU A 117 5.01 -1.03 -16.56
N LYS A 118 3.83 -0.72 -17.12
CA LYS A 118 2.54 -0.82 -16.41
C LYS A 118 2.25 -2.25 -15.95
N ALA A 119 2.52 -3.23 -16.80
CA ALA A 119 2.37 -4.64 -16.44
C ALA A 119 3.29 -5.04 -15.27
N ARG A 120 4.57 -4.64 -15.32
CA ARG A 120 5.55 -4.91 -14.24
C ARG A 120 5.17 -4.24 -12.92
N ASN A 121 4.74 -2.99 -12.97
CA ASN A 121 4.31 -2.26 -11.79
C ASN A 121 3.04 -2.86 -11.18
N LEU A 122 2.07 -3.26 -12.01
CA LEU A 122 0.85 -3.92 -11.54
C LEU A 122 1.16 -5.27 -10.89
N GLU A 123 2.06 -6.07 -11.48
CA GLU A 123 2.51 -7.33 -10.90
C GLU A 123 3.21 -7.10 -9.55
N LEU A 124 4.11 -6.12 -9.47
CA LEU A 124 4.79 -5.76 -8.23
C LEU A 124 3.80 -5.30 -7.15
N ALA A 125 2.84 -4.43 -7.50
CA ALA A 125 1.80 -3.96 -6.58
C ALA A 125 1.03 -5.14 -5.98
N ARG A 126 0.56 -6.07 -6.83
CA ARG A 126 -0.15 -7.29 -6.41
C ARG A 126 0.71 -8.15 -5.49
N ARG A 127 1.99 -8.33 -5.80
CA ARG A 127 2.91 -9.12 -4.95
C ARG A 127 3.11 -8.48 -3.58
N ILE A 128 3.25 -7.16 -3.51
CA ILE A 128 3.37 -6.43 -2.25
C ILE A 128 2.08 -6.57 -1.43
N GLU A 129 0.92 -6.31 -2.02
CA GLU A 129 -0.37 -6.41 -1.32
C GLU A 129 -0.69 -7.85 -0.89
N SER A 130 -0.33 -8.85 -1.71
CA SER A 130 -0.48 -10.26 -1.35
C SER A 130 0.40 -10.62 -0.15
N ARG A 131 1.68 -10.22 -0.16
CA ARG A 131 2.59 -10.48 0.97
C ARG A 131 2.11 -9.78 2.24
N TRP A 132 1.61 -8.55 2.14
CA TRP A 132 0.98 -7.86 3.27
C TRP A 132 -0.24 -8.63 3.81
N ALA A 133 -1.10 -9.16 2.93
CA ALA A 133 -2.25 -9.94 3.35
C ALA A 133 -1.84 -11.27 4.03
N GLU A 134 -0.84 -11.98 3.49
CA GLU A 134 -0.27 -13.19 4.09
C GLU A 134 0.34 -12.92 5.48
N GLU A 135 0.92 -11.73 5.66
CA GLU A 135 1.48 -11.24 6.92
C GLU A 135 0.45 -10.65 7.91
N GLY A 136 -0.84 -10.65 7.53
CA GLY A 136 -1.94 -10.13 8.34
C GLY A 136 -2.00 -8.60 8.45
N LEU A 137 -1.38 -7.88 7.52
CA LEU A 137 -1.43 -6.41 7.47
C LEU A 137 -2.74 -5.92 6.83
N PRO A 138 -3.23 -4.71 7.19
CA PRO A 138 -4.55 -4.23 6.78
C PRO A 138 -4.55 -3.75 5.32
N THR A 139 -4.77 -4.65 4.37
CA THR A 139 -4.94 -4.30 2.95
C THR A 139 -6.40 -4.12 2.58
N GLN A 140 -6.69 -3.35 1.52
CA GLN A 140 -8.06 -3.21 1.02
C GLN A 140 -8.68 -4.56 0.64
N GLU A 141 -7.90 -5.44 0.00
CA GLU A 141 -8.34 -6.80 -0.31
C GLU A 141 -8.64 -7.61 0.96
N GLY A 142 -7.76 -7.56 1.96
CA GLY A 142 -7.96 -8.25 3.23
C GLY A 142 -9.25 -7.82 3.94
N LEU A 143 -9.54 -6.52 3.93
CA LEU A 143 -10.79 -5.97 4.46
C LEU A 143 -12.01 -6.45 3.68
N LEU A 144 -11.96 -6.45 2.35
CA LEU A 144 -13.06 -6.96 1.52
C LEU A 144 -13.33 -8.45 1.78
N ARG A 145 -12.28 -9.28 1.87
CA ARG A 145 -12.41 -10.71 2.19
C ARG A 145 -13.05 -10.92 3.56
N ARG A 146 -12.66 -10.13 4.56
CA ARG A 146 -13.27 -10.16 5.89
C ARG A 146 -14.75 -9.78 5.84
N TYR A 147 -15.10 -8.68 5.19
CA TYR A 147 -16.50 -8.27 5.02
C TYR A 147 -17.35 -9.35 4.34
N LEU A 148 -16.84 -9.97 3.28
CA LEU A 148 -17.55 -11.05 2.58
C LEU A 148 -17.73 -12.29 3.45
N SER A 149 -16.75 -12.60 4.31
CA SER A 149 -16.84 -13.72 5.26
C SER A 149 -17.82 -13.43 6.38
N ASP A 150 -17.80 -12.21 6.92
CA ASP A 150 -18.70 -11.76 7.99
C ASP A 150 -20.15 -11.57 7.49
N ALA A 151 -20.35 -11.29 6.20
CA ALA A 151 -21.65 -11.23 5.53
C ALA A 151 -22.25 -12.61 5.19
N GLN A 152 -21.58 -13.71 5.57
CA GLN A 152 -22.13 -15.06 5.52
C GLN A 152 -22.47 -15.63 6.93
N PRO A 153 -23.42 -15.06 7.70
CA PRO A 153 -24.05 -15.78 8.81
C PRO A 153 -25.47 -16.21 8.42
N GLY A 154 -25.69 -17.52 8.24
CA GLY A 154 -27.01 -18.15 8.36
C GLY A 154 -27.70 -18.68 7.08
N SER A 155 -27.10 -19.65 6.39
CA SER A 155 -27.86 -20.66 5.62
C SER A 155 -28.05 -21.91 6.47
N SER A 156 -28.76 -21.77 7.59
CA SER A 156 -29.26 -22.89 8.38
C SER A 156 -30.53 -22.47 9.11
N GLU A 157 -31.62 -22.26 8.36
CA GLU A 157 -32.96 -22.48 8.89
C GLU A 157 -33.23 -23.99 8.83
N GLY A 158 -33.04 -24.62 9.99
CA GLY A 158 -33.43 -25.99 10.24
C GLY A 158 -34.94 -26.13 10.34
N ASP A 159 -35.42 -27.16 9.66
CA ASP A 159 -36.47 -28.08 10.09
C ASP A 159 -37.07 -27.86 11.50
N ARG A 160 -38.39 -27.67 11.52
CA ARG A 160 -39.42 -27.77 12.59
C ARG A 160 -40.54 -26.79 12.19
N THR A 161 -41.74 -27.19 11.81
CA THR A 161 -42.63 -28.27 12.27
C THR A 161 -43.65 -28.61 11.20
#